data_AF-A0A3L7SBB8-F1
#
_entry.id   AF-A0A3L7SBB8-F1
#
_cell.length_a   1.000
_cell.length_b   1.000
_cell.length_c   1.000
_cell.angle_alpha   90.00
_cell.angle_beta   90.00
_cell.angle_gamma   90.00
#
_symmetry.space_group_name_H-M   'P 1'
#
loop_
_entity.id
_entity.type
_entity.pdbx_description
1 polymer ?
#
loop_
_entity_poly.entity_id
_entity_poly.type
_entity_poly.pdbx_seq_one_letter_code
_entity_poly.pdbx_strand_id
1 'polypeptide(L)' 'TSGGHPFMDYQVPEAVIKLKQGFGRLIRTRTDRGIVVILDPRVKTKRYGQLFLDSLPDCEIVRDP' A
#
# COMPACT_ATOMS: atom_id res chain seq x y z
N THR A 1 -4.37 1.03 -31.60
CA THR A 1 -3.47 0.24 -30.76
C THR A 1 -3.88 0.42 -29.32
N SER A 2 -4.66 -0.51 -28.76
CA SER A 2 -5.04 -0.43 -27.34
C SER A 2 -3.84 -0.83 -26.49
N GLY A 3 -2.85 0.05 -26.43
CA GLY A 3 -1.66 -0.11 -25.61
C GLY A 3 -2.06 0.00 -24.16
N GLY A 4 -2.05 -1.13 -23.44
CA GLY A 4 -2.16 -1.14 -21.99
C GLY A 4 -1.06 -0.27 -21.37
N HIS A 5 -1.23 0.09 -20.10
CA HIS A 5 -0.21 0.83 -19.34
C HIS A 5 0.52 -0.18 -18.46
N PRO A 6 1.67 -0.77 -18.87
CA PRO A 6 2.28 -1.88 -18.12
C PRO A 6 2.66 -1.50 -16.69
N PHE A 7 2.92 -0.22 -16.46
CA PHE A 7 3.11 0.33 -15.12
C PHE A 7 1.87 0.16 -14.24
N MET A 8 0.69 0.54 -14.75
CA MET A 8 -0.58 0.45 -14.02
C MET A 8 -1.08 -0.99 -13.94
N ASP A 9 -0.89 -1.77 -15.01
CA ASP A 9 -1.48 -3.09 -15.16
C ASP A 9 -0.66 -4.18 -14.45
N TYR A 10 0.64 -3.95 -14.21
CA TYR A 10 1.54 -4.95 -13.60
C TYR A 10 2.36 -4.40 -12.43
N GLN A 11 3.10 -3.31 -12.63
CA GLN A 11 4.05 -2.84 -11.60
C GLN A 11 3.35 -2.35 -10.33
N VAL A 12 2.25 -1.60 -10.48
CA VAL A 12 1.44 -1.13 -9.35
C VAL A 12 0.84 -2.31 -8.57
N PRO A 13 0.12 -3.27 -9.20
CA PRO A 13 -0.36 -4.46 -8.50
C PRO A 13 0.73 -5.27 -7.80
N GLU A 14 1.89 -5.45 -8.43
CA GLU A 14 3.01 -6.19 -7.83
C GLU A 14 3.53 -5.49 -6.56
N ALA A 15 3.68 -4.17 -6.61
CA ALA A 15 4.10 -3.37 -5.46
C ALA A 15 3.06 -3.40 -4.32
N VAL A 16 1.76 -3.39 -4.65
CA VAL A 16 0.67 -3.56 -3.67
C VAL A 16 0.78 -4.92 -2.97
N ILE A 17 1.01 -6.01 -3.71
CA ILE A 17 1.20 -7.35 -3.12
C ILE A 17 2.40 -7.35 -2.16
N LYS A 18 3.53 -6.77 -2.56
CA LYS A 18 4.72 -6.67 -1.69
C LYS A 18 4.43 -5.88 -0.41
N LEU A 19 3.68 -4.78 -0.50
CA LEU A 19 3.27 -4.00 0.66
C LEU A 19 2.42 -4.84 1.62
N LYS A 20 1.40 -5.56 1.12
CA LYS A 20 0.56 -6.45 1.94
C LYS A 20 1.39 -7.50 2.68
N GLN A 21 2.35 -8.11 1.99
CA GLN A 21 3.22 -9.11 2.60
C GLN A 21 4.14 -8.51 3.67
N GLY A 22 4.65 -7.28 3.45
CA GLY A 22 5.38 -6.53 4.46
C GLY A 22 4.51 -6.21 5.69
N PHE A 23 3.28 -5.73 5.45
CA PHE A 23 2.31 -5.42 6.49
C PHE A 23 1.93 -6.65 7.33
N GLY A 24 1.72 -7.81 6.69
CA GLY A 24 1.42 -9.08 7.36
C GLY A 24 2.55 -9.59 8.27
N ARG A 25 3.77 -9.04 8.18
CA ARG A 25 4.83 -9.33 9.16
C ARG A 25 4.59 -8.64 10.50
N LEU A 26 3.84 -7.55 10.52
CA LEU A 26 3.53 -6.78 11.72
C LEU A 26 2.37 -7.37 12.52
N ILE A 27 1.33 -7.88 11.85
CA ILE A 27 0.14 -8.44 12.49
C ILE A 27 0.17 -9.97 12.35
N ARG A 28 0.66 -10.66 13.39
CA ARG A 28 0.66 -12.14 13.44
C ARG A 28 -0.37 -12.70 14.42
N THR A 29 -0.75 -11.93 15.42
CA THR A 29 -1.76 -12.27 16.42
C THR A 29 -2.79 -11.16 16.58
N ARG A 30 -3.98 -11.49 17.10
CA ARG A 30 -5.08 -10.52 17.31
C ARG A 30 -4.73 -9.40 18.29
N THR A 31 -3.70 -9.60 19.12
CA THR A 31 -3.29 -8.64 20.15
C THR A 31 -2.05 -7.84 19.75
N ASP A 32 -1.43 -8.16 18.61
CA ASP A 32 -0.25 -7.45 18.14
C ASP A 32 -0.61 -5.99 17.83
N ARG A 33 0.22 -5.08 18.33
CA ARG A 33 0.17 -3.65 18.00
C ARG A 33 1.48 -3.25 17.37
N GLY A 34 1.41 -2.40 16.38
CA GLY A 34 2.59 -1.85 15.74
C GLY A 34 2.23 -0.72 14.80
N ILE A 35 3.27 -0.09 14.25
CA ILE A 35 3.13 1.04 13.34
C ILE A 35 3.82 0.66 12.02
N VAL A 36 3.16 0.90 10.90
CA VAL A 36 3.77 0.85 9.57
C VAL A 36 3.98 2.28 9.09
N VAL A 37 5.21 2.60 8.71
CA VAL A 37 5.55 3.92 8.17
C VAL A 37 5.82 3.78 6.68
N ILE A 38 5.02 4.47 5.86
CA ILE A 38 5.21 4.53 4.40
C ILE A 38 5.95 5.82 4.08
N LEU A 39 7.23 5.70 3.71
CA LEU A 39 8.11 6.82 3.37
C LEU A 39 8.08 7.20 1.88
N ASP A 40 7.02 6.82 1.17
CA ASP A 40 6.86 7.08 -0.25
C ASP A 40 5.80 8.16 -0.50
N PRO A 41 6.18 9.39 -0.91
CA PRO A 41 5.24 10.46 -1.17
C PRO A 41 4.27 10.15 -2.33
N ARG A 42 4.59 9.16 -3.19
CA ARG A 42 3.71 8.74 -4.30
C ARG A 42 2.40 8.15 -3.80
N VAL A 43 2.39 7.55 -2.61
CA VAL A 43 1.16 7.02 -2.00
C VAL A 43 0.16 8.14 -1.71
N LYS A 44 0.64 9.35 -1.39
CA LYS A 44 -0.20 10.53 -1.18
C LYS A 44 -0.50 11.30 -2.47
N THR A 45 0.47 11.39 -3.37
CA THR A 45 0.44 12.35 -4.50
C THR A 45 -0.07 11.77 -5.81
N LYS A 46 0.04 10.45 -6.01
CA LYS A 46 -0.36 9.79 -7.26
C LYS A 46 -1.71 9.12 -7.10
N ARG A 47 -2.52 9.14 -8.17
CA ARG A 47 -3.87 8.54 -8.19
C ARG A 47 -3.86 7.05 -7.83
N TYR A 48 -2.82 6.31 -8.23
CA TYR A 48 -2.67 4.90 -7.88
C TYR A 48 -2.27 4.68 -6.41
N GLY A 49 -1.84 5.72 -5.69
CA GLY A 49 -1.45 5.63 -4.28
C GLY A 49 -2.60 5.17 -3.38
N GLN A 50 -3.84 5.55 -3.73
CA GLN A 50 -5.03 5.10 -3.02
C GLN A 50 -5.18 3.57 -3.07
N LEU A 51 -4.78 2.93 -4.19
CA LEU A 51 -4.80 1.47 -4.30
C LEU A 51 -3.89 0.79 -3.28
N PHE A 52 -2.83 1.45 -2.79
CA PHE A 52 -1.98 0.89 -1.75
C PHE A 52 -2.67 0.95 -0.39
N LEU A 53 -3.31 2.08 -0.06
CA LEU A 53 -4.00 2.29 1.21
C LEU A 53 -5.24 1.39 1.33
N ASP A 54 -6.05 1.32 0.28
CA ASP A 54 -7.25 0.46 0.21
C ASP A 54 -6.91 -1.04 0.28
N SER A 55 -5.65 -1.38 0.06
CA SER A 55 -5.17 -2.76 0.07
C SER A 55 -4.86 -3.28 1.48
N LEU A 56 -4.70 -2.37 2.43
CA LEU A 56 -4.36 -2.66 3.83
C LEU A 56 -5.64 -2.92 4.65
N PRO A 57 -5.54 -3.65 5.78
CA PRO A 57 -6.64 -3.77 6.72
C PRO A 57 -7.04 -2.41 7.30
N ASP A 58 -8.28 -2.30 7.78
CA ASP A 58 -8.76 -1.12 8.49
C ASP A 58 -7.84 -0.77 9.66
N CYS A 59 -7.18 0.38 9.55
CA CYS A 59 -6.27 0.90 10.54
C CYS A 59 -6.33 2.44 10.55
N GLU A 60 -5.88 3.03 11.64
CA GLU A 60 -5.74 4.47 11.74
C GLU A 60 -4.62 4.95 10.81
N ILE A 61 -4.95 5.83 9.87
CA ILE A 61 -3.98 6.44 8.96
C ILE A 61 -3.62 7.82 9.48
N VAL A 62 -2.43 7.95 10.06
CA VAL A 62 -1.86 9.24 10.46
C VAL A 62 -1.08 9.83 9.30
N ARG A 63 -1.38 11.08 8.95
CA ARG A 63 -0.65 11.83 7.94
C ARG A 63 0.19 12.89 8.63
N ASP A 64 1.44 13.03 8.21
CA ASP A 64 2.26 14.19 8.56
C ASP A 64 1.50 15.47 8.13
N PRO A 65 1.39 16.50 8.99
CA PRO A 65 0.75 17.78 8.70
C PRO A 65 1.14 18.43 7.35
#